data_AF-A0A6B2G5W9-F1
#
_entry.id   AF-A0A6B2G5W9-F1
#
_cell.length_a   1.000
_cell.length_b   1.000
_cell.length_c   1.000
_cell.angle_alpha   90.00
_cell.angle_beta   90.00
_cell.angle_gamma   90.00
#
_symmetry.space_group_name_H-M   'P 1'
#
loop_
_entity.id
_entity.type
_entity.pdbx_description
1 polymer ?
#
loop_
_entity_poly.entity_id
_entity_poly.type
_entity_poly.pdbx_seq_one_letter_code
_entity_poly.pdbx_strand_id
1 'polypeptide(L)'
;LKCLQHCFSQNIVKLLDLRKVYKNIGDVFAEISCHHVNSSSNQSYGLIAESHRFFGTSTQKLVDEIKCIIDKMNTFITKIVPDTKLTLKKYLNAKFEYLSFCLKVKEMEEEDGDYLFDESVAARLSSGNYDYRVQVRCRHLSKKIFLKSKNDLSQKMELLDQKKVHQIVELLQLYANANEKHYKSCKEKASTFDDFSIEISELFENIK
;
A
#
# COMPACT_ATOMS: atom_id res chain seq x y z
N LEU A 1 0.30 -3.59 -4.43
CA LEU A 1 0.20 -2.93 -3.10
C LEU A 1 -0.29 -3.87 -2.01
N LYS A 2 -1.51 -4.43 -2.06
CA LYS A 2 -2.00 -5.37 -1.03
C LYS A 2 -1.08 -6.58 -0.78
N CYS A 3 -0.59 -7.21 -1.85
CA CYS A 3 0.38 -8.32 -1.73
C CYS A 3 1.69 -7.86 -1.05
N LEU A 4 2.22 -6.70 -1.46
CA LEU A 4 3.45 -6.14 -0.88
C LEU A 4 3.28 -5.78 0.60
N GLN A 5 2.10 -5.27 0.99
CA GLN A 5 1.74 -5.03 2.38
C GLN A 5 1.70 -6.33 3.20
N HIS A 6 1.15 -7.40 2.62
CA HIS A 6 1.16 -8.72 3.25
C HIS A 6 2.59 -9.23 3.46
N CYS A 7 3.46 -9.11 2.44
CA CYS A 7 4.87 -9.47 2.57
C CYS A 7 5.59 -8.69 3.68
N PHE A 8 5.37 -7.37 3.76
CA PHE A 8 5.96 -6.55 4.83
C PHE A 8 5.42 -6.90 6.21
N SER A 9 4.14 -7.22 6.31
CA SER A 9 3.53 -7.66 7.58
C SER A 9 4.12 -8.99 8.04
N GLN A 10 4.29 -9.96 7.13
CA GLN A 10 4.97 -11.21 7.43
C GLN A 10 6.44 -11.00 7.82
N ASN A 11 7.13 -10.07 7.15
CA ASN A 11 8.51 -9.74 7.49
C ASN A 11 8.63 -9.16 8.91
N ILE A 12 7.72 -8.28 9.31
CA ILE A 12 7.66 -7.75 10.69
C ILE A 12 7.58 -8.89 11.71
N VAL A 13 6.73 -9.90 11.48
CA VAL A 13 6.61 -11.03 12.41
C VAL A 13 7.96 -11.75 12.56
N LYS A 14 8.63 -12.04 11.45
CA LYS A 14 9.95 -12.69 11.45
C LYS A 14 11.01 -11.85 12.18
N LEU A 15 11.03 -10.54 11.95
CA LEU A 15 11.96 -9.62 12.62
C LEU A 15 11.70 -9.51 14.12
N LEU A 16 10.44 -9.55 14.54
CA LEU A 16 10.07 -9.57 15.96
C LEU A 16 10.52 -10.86 16.65
N ASP A 17 10.43 -12.00 15.97
CA ASP A 17 10.93 -13.27 16.51
C ASP A 17 12.46 -13.28 16.58
N LEU A 18 13.16 -12.78 15.53
CA LEU A 18 14.61 -12.59 15.56
C LEU A 18 15.06 -11.68 16.71
N ARG A 19 14.32 -10.59 16.97
CA ARG A 19 14.57 -9.70 18.11
C ARG A 19 14.48 -10.43 19.45
N LYS A 20 13.51 -11.33 19.63
CA LYS A 20 13.38 -12.14 20.86
C LYS A 20 14.60 -13.05 21.03
N VAL A 21 15.05 -13.69 19.95
CA VAL A 21 16.25 -14.53 19.96
C VAL A 21 17.48 -13.72 20.37
N TYR A 22 17.69 -12.54 19.78
CA TYR A 22 18.79 -11.65 20.16
C TYR A 22 18.75 -11.26 21.63
N LYS A 23 17.57 -10.94 22.17
CA LYS A 23 17.41 -10.65 23.59
C LYS A 23 17.80 -11.85 24.45
N ASN A 24 17.29 -13.04 24.15
CA ASN A 24 17.57 -14.25 24.92
C ASN A 24 19.06 -14.59 24.93
N ILE A 25 19.73 -14.51 23.78
CA ILE A 25 21.19 -14.71 23.70
C ILE A 25 21.91 -13.67 24.56
N GLY A 26 21.53 -12.40 24.45
CA GLY A 26 22.12 -11.33 25.25
C GLY A 26 21.97 -11.55 26.76
N ASP A 27 20.82 -12.05 27.20
CA ASP A 27 20.55 -12.32 28.62
C ASP A 27 21.36 -13.53 29.14
N VAL A 28 21.49 -14.60 28.35
CA VAL A 28 22.32 -15.78 28.69
C VAL A 28 23.80 -15.39 28.81
N PHE A 29 24.35 -14.64 27.86
CA PHE A 29 25.75 -14.23 27.92
C PHE A 29 26.03 -13.22 29.04
N ALA A 30 25.05 -12.39 29.41
CA ALA A 30 25.16 -11.52 30.58
C ALA A 30 25.26 -12.34 31.88
N GLU A 31 24.46 -13.40 32.00
CA GLU A 31 24.52 -14.32 33.15
C GLU A 31 25.88 -15.04 33.23
N ILE A 32 26.38 -15.58 32.11
CA ILE A 32 27.70 -16.23 32.04
C ILE A 32 28.81 -15.26 32.46
N SER A 33 28.78 -14.01 31.97
CA SER A 33 29.75 -12.96 32.30
C SER A 33 29.78 -12.62 33.81
N CYS A 34 28.64 -12.73 34.51
CA CYS A 34 28.58 -12.49 35.95
C CYS A 34 29.13 -13.65 36.80
N HIS A 35 29.17 -14.87 36.27
CA HIS A 35 29.53 -16.08 37.01
C HIS A 35 30.93 -16.63 36.69
N HIS A 36 31.58 -16.22 35.60
CA HIS A 36 32.92 -16.69 35.27
C HIS A 36 33.98 -16.05 36.19
N VAL A 37 35.03 -16.81 36.50
CA VAL A 37 36.13 -16.37 37.38
C VAL A 37 37.22 -15.61 36.61
N ASN A 38 37.42 -15.94 35.33
CA ASN A 38 38.44 -15.32 34.48
C ASN A 38 37.99 -13.94 33.97
N SER A 39 38.73 -12.90 34.32
CA SER A 39 38.40 -11.50 34.00
C SER A 39 38.42 -11.19 32.49
N SER A 40 39.33 -11.78 31.73
CA SER A 40 39.41 -11.64 30.26
C SER A 40 38.17 -12.23 29.57
N SER A 41 37.77 -13.44 29.96
CA SER A 41 36.60 -14.11 29.40
C SER A 41 35.29 -13.43 29.83
N ASN A 42 35.22 -12.90 31.05
CA ASN A 42 34.08 -12.09 31.51
C ASN A 42 33.82 -10.88 30.62
N GLN A 43 34.87 -10.15 30.26
CA GLN A 43 34.77 -8.99 29.37
C GLN A 43 34.28 -9.40 27.98
N SER A 44 34.81 -10.49 27.43
CA SER A 44 34.38 -11.06 26.14
C SER A 44 32.90 -11.47 26.15
N TYR A 45 32.42 -12.15 27.19
CA TYR A 45 31.00 -12.50 27.35
C TYR A 45 30.10 -11.27 27.52
N GLY A 46 30.56 -10.26 28.26
CA GLY A 46 29.86 -8.98 28.41
C GLY A 46 29.70 -8.25 27.08
N LEU A 47 30.74 -8.24 26.23
CA LEU A 47 30.68 -7.68 24.88
C LEU A 47 29.67 -8.40 23.98
N ILE A 48 29.60 -9.74 24.05
CA ILE A 48 28.57 -10.53 23.35
C ILE A 48 27.18 -10.14 23.83
N ALA A 49 26.97 -10.08 25.14
CA ALA A 49 25.70 -9.74 25.73
C ALA A 49 25.20 -8.35 25.24
N GLU A 50 26.08 -7.35 25.30
CA GLU A 50 25.78 -5.99 24.88
C GLU A 50 25.49 -5.90 23.38
N SER A 51 26.30 -6.55 22.55
CA SER A 51 26.12 -6.56 21.09
C SER A 51 24.82 -7.24 20.67
N HIS A 52 24.45 -8.37 21.28
CA HIS A 52 23.16 -9.02 21.01
C HIS A 52 21.97 -8.16 21.44
N ARG A 53 22.05 -7.48 22.58
CA ARG A 53 21.04 -6.48 22.98
C ARG A 53 20.95 -5.35 21.97
N PHE A 54 22.09 -4.85 21.48
CA PHE A 54 22.15 -3.83 20.44
C PHE A 54 21.47 -4.31 19.14
N PHE A 55 21.76 -5.52 18.66
CA PHE A 55 21.10 -6.08 17.48
C PHE A 55 19.58 -6.11 17.65
N GLY A 56 19.09 -6.54 18.82
CA GLY A 56 17.66 -6.50 19.15
C GLY A 56 17.05 -5.09 19.09
N THR A 57 17.77 -4.06 19.57
CA THR A 57 17.32 -2.66 19.46
C THR A 57 17.35 -2.13 18.02
N SER A 58 18.37 -2.50 17.24
CA SER A 58 18.49 -2.14 15.83
C SER A 58 17.37 -2.77 15.00
N THR A 59 17.04 -4.03 15.26
CA THR A 59 15.90 -4.73 14.63
C THR A 59 14.57 -4.08 15.00
N GLN A 60 14.39 -3.62 16.24
CA GLN A 60 13.18 -2.89 16.62
C GLN A 60 13.00 -1.59 15.82
N LYS A 61 14.07 -0.82 15.63
CA LYS A 61 14.04 0.39 14.79
C LYS A 61 13.63 0.06 13.34
N LEU A 62 14.20 -1.00 12.77
CA LEU A 62 13.82 -1.48 11.43
C LEU A 62 12.33 -1.85 11.36
N VAL A 63 11.81 -2.55 12.37
CA VAL A 63 10.38 -2.90 12.44
C VAL A 63 9.50 -1.65 12.42
N ASP A 64 9.86 -0.61 13.18
CA ASP A 64 9.05 0.61 13.26
C ASP A 64 9.09 1.41 11.95
N GLU A 65 10.22 1.43 11.24
CA GLU A 65 10.32 1.97 9.88
C GLU A 65 9.42 1.21 8.90
N ILE A 66 9.42 -0.14 8.94
CA ILE A 66 8.57 -0.96 8.06
C ILE A 66 7.07 -0.72 8.37
N LYS A 67 6.68 -0.52 9.65
CA LYS A 67 5.30 -0.14 10.00
C LYS A 67 4.92 1.21 9.39
N CYS A 68 5.79 2.21 9.47
CA CYS A 68 5.57 3.52 8.84
C CYS A 68 5.36 3.40 7.32
N ILE A 69 6.14 2.52 6.65
CA ILE A 69 5.98 2.20 5.22
C ILE A 69 4.59 1.58 4.96
N ILE A 70 4.15 0.64 5.78
CA ILE A 70 2.80 0.04 5.68
C ILE A 70 1.70 1.10 5.85
N ASP A 71 1.84 2.05 6.77
CA ASP A 71 0.85 3.11 6.98
C ASP A 71 0.76 4.08 5.78
N LYS A 72 1.89 4.39 5.15
CA LYS A 72 1.92 5.14 3.88
C LYS A 72 1.19 4.38 2.77
N MET A 73 1.38 3.06 2.68
CA MET A 73 0.64 2.22 1.72
C MET A 73 -0.86 2.20 2.02
N ASN A 74 -1.24 2.04 3.28
CA ASN A 74 -2.63 2.07 3.73
C ASN A 74 -3.31 3.37 3.34
N THR A 75 -2.64 4.51 3.53
CA THR A 75 -3.16 5.82 3.16
C THR A 75 -3.49 5.90 1.68
N PHE A 76 -2.66 5.33 0.80
CA PHE A 76 -2.95 5.30 -0.63
C PHE A 76 -4.13 4.40 -0.98
N ILE A 77 -4.18 3.20 -0.41
CA ILE A 77 -5.25 2.24 -0.68
C ILE A 77 -6.60 2.74 -0.16
N THR A 78 -6.62 3.40 1.00
CA THR A 78 -7.85 3.76 1.71
C THR A 78 -8.35 5.17 1.42
N LYS A 79 -7.46 6.10 1.01
CA LYS A 79 -7.86 7.49 0.71
C LYS A 79 -7.77 7.81 -0.78
N ILE A 80 -6.64 7.50 -1.41
CA ILE A 80 -6.35 7.94 -2.79
C ILE A 80 -7.16 7.13 -3.81
N VAL A 81 -7.14 5.79 -3.71
CA VAL A 81 -7.89 4.93 -4.64
C VAL A 81 -9.41 5.16 -4.57
N PRO A 82 -10.03 5.27 -3.37
CA PRO A 82 -11.48 5.52 -3.28
C PRO A 82 -11.91 6.88 -3.81
N ASP A 83 -11.08 7.92 -3.68
CA ASP A 83 -11.36 9.23 -4.25
C ASP A 83 -11.44 9.19 -5.79
N THR A 84 -10.54 8.45 -6.46
CA THR A 84 -10.65 8.23 -7.91
C THR A 84 -11.87 7.39 -8.28
N LYS A 85 -12.22 6.38 -7.47
CA LYS A 85 -13.45 5.59 -7.67
C LYS A 85 -14.71 6.45 -7.58
N LEU A 86 -14.74 7.48 -6.73
CA LEU A 86 -15.86 8.41 -6.63
C LEU A 86 -16.07 9.17 -7.94
N THR A 87 -14.99 9.65 -8.57
CA THR A 87 -15.05 10.31 -9.88
C THR A 87 -15.48 9.34 -10.98
N LEU A 88 -14.98 8.10 -10.95
CA LEU A 88 -15.45 7.06 -11.86
C LEU A 88 -16.96 6.82 -11.74
N LYS A 89 -17.50 6.76 -10.51
CA LYS A 89 -18.94 6.62 -10.28
C LYS A 89 -19.74 7.79 -10.86
N LYS A 90 -19.26 9.03 -10.68
CA LYS A 90 -19.89 10.22 -11.29
C LYS A 90 -19.93 10.15 -12.81
N TYR A 91 -18.82 9.75 -13.43
CA TYR A 91 -18.75 9.53 -14.88
C TYR A 91 -19.71 8.43 -15.36
N LEU A 92 -19.76 7.29 -14.66
CA LEU A 92 -20.65 6.18 -15.03
C LEU A 92 -22.11 6.58 -14.96
N ASN A 93 -22.51 7.34 -13.93
CA ASN A 93 -23.86 7.87 -13.82
C ASN A 93 -24.20 8.83 -14.96
N ALA A 94 -23.31 9.78 -15.27
CA ALA A 94 -23.51 10.73 -16.37
C ALA A 94 -23.55 10.03 -17.74
N LYS A 95 -22.73 8.98 -17.93
CA LYS A 95 -22.77 8.14 -19.13
C LYS A 95 -24.09 7.38 -19.23
N PHE A 96 -24.56 6.78 -18.14
CA PHE A 96 -25.82 6.05 -18.11
C PHE A 96 -26.99 6.98 -18.49
N GLU A 97 -27.08 8.15 -17.85
CA GLU A 97 -28.12 9.15 -18.13
C GLU A 97 -28.08 9.64 -19.58
N TYR A 98 -26.90 9.95 -20.11
CA TYR A 98 -26.77 10.35 -21.51
C TYR A 98 -27.21 9.23 -22.47
N LEU A 99 -26.83 7.98 -22.19
CA LEU A 99 -27.20 6.83 -23.03
C LEU A 99 -28.69 6.51 -22.93
N SER A 100 -29.33 6.67 -21.77
CA SER A 100 -30.78 6.49 -21.64
C SER A 100 -31.56 7.49 -22.50
N PHE A 101 -31.11 8.76 -22.56
CA PHE A 101 -31.71 9.74 -23.47
C PHE A 101 -31.42 9.43 -24.95
N CYS A 102 -30.22 8.93 -25.27
CA CYS A 102 -29.94 8.49 -26.65
C CYS A 102 -30.87 7.36 -27.08
N LEU A 103 -31.06 6.36 -26.21
CA LEU A 103 -31.95 5.23 -26.47
C LEU A 103 -33.40 5.71 -26.61
N LYS A 104 -33.88 6.55 -25.69
CA LYS A 104 -35.27 7.03 -25.76
C LYS A 104 -35.57 7.83 -27.03
N VAL A 105 -34.63 8.66 -27.49
CA VAL A 105 -34.78 9.38 -28.77
C VAL A 105 -34.83 8.39 -29.94
N LYS A 106 -34.02 7.33 -29.93
CA LYS A 106 -34.03 6.30 -30.98
C LYS A 106 -35.34 5.52 -30.99
N GLU A 107 -35.84 5.11 -29.82
CA GLU A 107 -37.14 4.44 -29.68
C GLU A 107 -38.27 5.31 -30.25
N MET A 108 -38.29 6.62 -29.94
CA MET A 108 -39.29 7.53 -30.47
C MET A 108 -39.18 7.74 -31.99
N GLU A 109 -37.98 7.67 -32.56
CA GLU A 109 -37.75 7.74 -34.02
C GLU A 109 -38.19 6.46 -34.74
N GLU A 110 -38.01 5.28 -34.11
CA GLU A 110 -38.48 3.99 -34.61
C GLU A 110 -40.01 3.90 -34.57
N GLU A 111 -40.61 4.24 -33.43
CA GLU A 111 -42.06 4.37 -33.25
C GLU A 111 -42.67 5.25 -34.37
N ASP A 112 -42.10 6.43 -34.64
CA ASP A 112 -42.59 7.34 -35.69
C ASP A 112 -42.54 6.75 -37.11
N GLY A 113 -41.59 5.86 -37.39
CA GLY A 113 -41.51 5.13 -38.65
C GLY A 113 -42.63 4.11 -38.83
N ASP A 114 -43.05 3.47 -37.73
CA ASP A 114 -44.10 2.45 -37.72
C ASP A 114 -45.52 3.06 -37.75
N TYR A 115 -45.70 4.27 -37.18
CA TYR A 115 -47.00 4.96 -37.07
C TYR A 115 -47.47 5.72 -38.32
N LEU A 116 -46.70 5.77 -39.41
CA LEU A 116 -47.13 6.37 -40.70
C LEU A 116 -48.42 5.76 -41.28
N PHE A 117 -48.96 4.70 -40.66
CA PHE A 117 -50.17 3.98 -41.02
C PHE A 117 -51.32 4.04 -39.97
N ASP A 118 -51.23 4.84 -38.89
CA ASP A 118 -52.20 4.82 -37.76
C ASP A 118 -52.75 6.21 -37.34
N GLU A 119 -53.96 6.27 -36.75
CA GLU A 119 -54.68 7.49 -36.32
C GLU A 119 -54.01 8.20 -35.12
N SER A 120 -53.13 7.51 -34.39
CA SER A 120 -52.38 8.04 -33.23
C SER A 120 -51.45 9.23 -33.58
N VAL A 121 -51.06 9.37 -34.85
CA VAL A 121 -50.27 10.49 -35.39
C VAL A 121 -50.97 11.85 -35.20
N ALA A 122 -52.30 11.89 -35.20
CA ALA A 122 -53.08 13.12 -35.03
C ALA A 122 -52.88 13.79 -33.66
N ALA A 123 -52.72 13.01 -32.59
CA ALA A 123 -52.53 13.52 -31.23
C ALA A 123 -51.11 14.07 -30.97
N ARG A 124 -50.10 13.58 -31.70
CA ARG A 124 -48.71 14.08 -31.59
C ARG A 124 -48.51 15.34 -32.43
N LEU A 125 -49.18 15.46 -33.57
CA LEU A 125 -49.26 16.70 -34.36
C LEU A 125 -49.97 17.82 -33.59
N SER A 126 -51.03 17.50 -32.84
CA SER A 126 -51.78 18.52 -32.06
C SER A 126 -50.97 19.12 -30.90
N SER A 127 -50.08 18.33 -30.27
CA SER A 127 -49.09 18.82 -29.30
C SER A 127 -47.81 19.38 -29.94
N GLY A 128 -47.72 19.35 -31.27
CA GLY A 128 -46.57 19.78 -32.04
C GLY A 128 -45.30 18.99 -31.75
N ASN A 129 -45.36 17.73 -31.33
CA ASN A 129 -44.20 16.90 -30.99
C ASN A 129 -43.36 17.42 -29.80
N TYR A 130 -44.03 17.95 -28.77
CA TYR A 130 -43.38 18.51 -27.58
C TYR A 130 -42.46 17.53 -26.86
N ASP A 131 -42.93 16.30 -26.62
CA ASP A 131 -42.17 15.30 -25.86
C ASP A 131 -40.85 14.92 -26.53
N TYR A 132 -40.86 14.77 -27.86
CA TYR A 132 -39.64 14.52 -28.62
C TYR A 132 -38.62 15.66 -28.46
N ARG A 133 -39.07 16.92 -28.58
CA ARG A 133 -38.20 18.09 -28.37
C ARG A 133 -37.60 18.11 -26.96
N VAL A 134 -38.40 17.76 -25.95
CA VAL A 134 -37.93 17.66 -24.57
C VAL A 134 -36.84 16.59 -24.45
N GLN A 135 -37.06 15.39 -24.98
CA GLN A 135 -36.07 14.31 -24.94
C GLN A 135 -34.78 14.67 -25.68
N VAL A 136 -34.88 15.30 -26.87
CA VAL A 136 -33.71 15.79 -27.61
C VAL A 136 -32.95 16.86 -26.82
N ARG A 137 -33.65 17.77 -26.13
CA ARG A 137 -33.02 18.77 -25.25
C ARG A 137 -32.32 18.11 -24.05
N CYS A 138 -32.97 17.16 -23.39
CA CYS A 138 -32.38 16.39 -22.30
C CYS A 138 -31.14 15.61 -22.74
N ARG A 139 -31.17 14.99 -23.93
CA ARG A 139 -30.00 14.36 -24.57
C ARG A 139 -28.84 15.34 -24.75
N HIS A 140 -29.12 16.55 -25.24
CA HIS A 140 -28.07 17.58 -25.42
C HIS A 140 -27.46 18.04 -24.09
N LEU A 141 -28.30 18.27 -23.08
CA LEU A 141 -27.83 18.69 -21.75
C LEU A 141 -27.00 17.59 -21.08
N SER A 142 -27.49 16.36 -21.04
CA SER A 142 -26.78 15.21 -20.50
C SER A 142 -25.47 14.92 -21.25
N LYS A 143 -25.42 15.11 -22.58
CA LYS A 143 -24.18 15.01 -23.37
C LYS A 143 -23.09 15.94 -22.86
N LYS A 144 -23.43 17.19 -22.53
CA LYS A 144 -22.47 18.17 -22.00
C LYS A 144 -21.91 17.71 -20.65
N ILE A 145 -22.78 17.23 -19.77
CA ILE A 145 -22.39 16.71 -18.44
C ILE A 145 -21.50 15.47 -18.59
N PHE A 146 -21.88 14.54 -19.47
CA PHE A 146 -21.10 13.35 -19.79
C PHE A 146 -19.71 13.71 -20.30
N LEU A 147 -19.59 14.58 -21.31
CA LEU A 147 -18.29 14.97 -21.88
C LEU A 147 -17.39 15.65 -20.83
N LYS A 148 -17.96 16.52 -19.99
CA LYS A 148 -17.22 17.11 -18.87
C LYS A 148 -16.72 16.04 -17.90
N SER A 149 -17.60 15.15 -17.43
CA SER A 149 -17.22 14.08 -16.51
C SER A 149 -16.20 13.09 -17.09
N LYS A 150 -16.22 12.87 -18.41
CA LYS A 150 -15.23 12.06 -19.13
C LYS A 150 -13.84 12.70 -19.06
N ASN A 151 -13.75 14.00 -19.30
CA ASN A 151 -12.49 14.73 -19.22
C ASN A 151 -11.96 14.75 -17.77
N ASP A 152 -12.83 15.03 -16.81
CA ASP A 152 -12.48 15.01 -15.38
C ASP A 152 -11.95 13.64 -14.94
N LEU A 153 -12.60 12.55 -15.38
CA LEU A 153 -12.14 11.19 -15.11
C LEU A 153 -10.77 10.91 -15.77
N SER A 154 -10.59 11.30 -17.03
CA SER A 154 -9.34 11.09 -17.76
C SER A 154 -8.15 11.71 -17.03
N GLN A 155 -8.27 12.98 -16.64
CA GLN A 155 -7.23 13.69 -15.90
C GLN A 155 -6.96 13.05 -14.53
N LYS A 156 -8.03 12.65 -13.81
CA LYS A 156 -7.87 12.03 -12.50
C LYS A 156 -7.22 10.65 -12.56
N MET A 157 -7.48 9.88 -13.63
CA MET A 157 -6.83 8.59 -13.86
C MET A 157 -5.34 8.75 -14.14
N GLU A 158 -4.95 9.76 -14.92
CA GLU A 158 -3.55 10.07 -15.20
C GLU A 158 -2.80 10.49 -13.91
N LEU A 159 -3.40 11.37 -13.11
CA LEU A 159 -2.85 11.77 -11.81
C LEU A 159 -2.71 10.58 -10.84
N LEU A 160 -3.68 9.66 -10.83
CA LEU A 160 -3.62 8.46 -10.00
C LEU A 160 -2.43 7.57 -10.42
N ASP A 161 -2.20 7.41 -11.72
CA ASP A 161 -1.12 6.55 -12.21
C ASP A 161 0.26 7.15 -11.91
N GLN A 162 0.45 8.45 -12.16
CA GLN A 162 1.67 9.17 -11.78
C GLN A 162 1.95 9.05 -10.28
N LYS A 163 0.93 9.29 -9.44
CA LYS A 163 1.06 9.20 -7.98
C LYS A 163 1.37 7.78 -7.52
N LYS A 164 0.77 6.77 -8.15
CA LYS A 164 1.03 5.36 -7.85
C LYS A 164 2.50 5.01 -8.11
N VAL A 165 3.03 5.39 -9.29
CA VAL A 165 4.43 5.10 -9.64
C VAL A 165 5.37 5.80 -8.66
N HIS A 166 5.18 7.10 -8.43
CA HIS A 166 6.00 7.86 -7.49
C HIS A 166 6.00 7.25 -6.08
N GLN A 167 4.82 6.89 -5.57
CA GLN A 167 4.72 6.34 -4.22
C GLN A 167 5.37 4.95 -4.12
N ILE A 168 5.23 4.08 -5.12
CA ILE A 168 5.90 2.77 -5.11
C ILE A 168 7.41 2.95 -5.05
N VAL A 169 7.96 3.89 -5.83
CA VAL A 169 9.40 4.20 -5.82
C VAL A 169 9.84 4.70 -4.44
N GLU A 170 9.11 5.67 -3.87
CA GLU A 170 9.41 6.21 -2.53
C GLU A 170 9.39 5.12 -1.46
N LEU A 171 8.37 4.23 -1.46
CA LEU A 171 8.25 3.15 -0.49
C LEU A 171 9.40 2.15 -0.59
N LEU A 172 9.82 1.80 -1.81
CA LEU A 172 10.95 0.89 -2.03
C LEU A 172 12.28 1.51 -1.59
N GLN A 173 12.47 2.81 -1.85
CA GLN A 173 13.65 3.55 -1.38
C GLN A 173 13.70 3.61 0.15
N LEU A 174 12.59 3.95 0.80
CA LEU A 174 12.50 3.96 2.27
C LEU A 174 12.80 2.59 2.85
N TYR A 175 12.27 1.53 2.25
CA TYR A 175 12.53 0.16 2.68
C TYR A 175 14.01 -0.20 2.53
N ALA A 176 14.63 0.09 1.38
CA ALA A 176 16.04 -0.19 1.13
C ALA A 176 16.94 0.57 2.11
N ASN A 177 16.70 1.87 2.29
CA ASN A 177 17.47 2.73 3.20
C ASN A 177 17.35 2.28 4.67
N ALA A 178 16.14 1.86 5.09
CA ALA A 178 15.93 1.33 6.44
C ALA A 178 16.74 0.04 6.68
N ASN A 179 16.77 -0.86 5.69
CA ASN A 179 17.58 -2.08 5.76
C ASN A 179 19.08 -1.77 5.75
N GLU A 180 19.53 -0.91 4.84
CA GLU A 180 20.94 -0.49 4.76
C GLU A 180 21.42 0.07 6.11
N LYS A 181 20.65 0.99 6.70
CA LYS A 181 20.94 1.57 8.00
C LYS A 181 21.02 0.51 9.10
N HIS A 182 20.07 -0.43 9.12
CA HIS A 182 20.07 -1.55 10.07
C HIS A 182 21.34 -2.40 9.94
N TYR A 183 21.64 -2.88 8.73
CA TYR A 183 22.80 -3.74 8.48
C TYR A 183 24.12 -3.02 8.73
N LYS A 184 24.23 -1.75 8.35
CA LYS A 184 25.41 -0.93 8.60
C LYS A 184 25.68 -0.78 10.09
N SER A 185 24.67 -0.42 10.88
CA SER A 185 24.79 -0.33 12.34
C SER A 185 25.13 -1.68 12.98
N CYS A 186 24.53 -2.77 12.52
CA CYS A 186 24.86 -4.11 13.00
C CYS A 186 26.30 -4.50 12.65
N LYS A 187 26.78 -4.18 11.44
CA LYS A 187 28.17 -4.43 11.03
C LYS A 187 29.16 -3.63 11.88
N GLU A 188 28.89 -2.34 12.10
CA GLU A 188 29.73 -1.48 12.95
C GLU A 188 29.85 -2.04 14.38
N LYS A 189 28.74 -2.52 14.97
CA LYS A 189 28.78 -3.18 16.28
C LYS A 189 29.49 -4.54 16.20
N ALA A 190 29.30 -5.30 15.13
CA ALA A 190 29.96 -6.59 14.97
C ALA A 190 31.50 -6.48 14.83
N SER A 191 32.02 -5.41 14.24
CA SER A 191 33.47 -5.17 14.17
C SER A 191 34.12 -4.97 15.54
N THR A 192 33.35 -4.69 16.59
CA THR A 192 33.89 -4.66 17.97
C THR A 192 34.23 -6.04 18.53
N PHE A 193 33.85 -7.12 17.82
CA PHE A 193 34.20 -8.49 18.20
C PHE A 193 35.59 -8.94 17.73
N ASP A 194 36.31 -8.15 16.92
CA ASP A 194 37.66 -8.54 16.50
C ASP A 194 38.67 -8.58 17.69
N ASP A 195 38.33 -7.94 18.81
CA ASP A 195 39.13 -7.90 20.05
C ASP A 195 38.85 -9.07 21.03
N PHE A 196 38.24 -10.14 20.54
CA PHE A 196 37.74 -11.23 21.37
C PHE A 196 38.84 -12.20 21.83
N SER A 197 38.94 -12.42 23.14
CA SER A 197 39.75 -13.49 23.74
C SER A 197 38.89 -14.31 24.71
N ILE A 198 38.58 -15.55 24.32
CA ILE A 198 38.01 -16.55 25.23
C ILE A 198 39.07 -17.59 25.50
N GLU A 199 39.39 -17.78 26.77
CA GLU A 199 40.09 -18.97 27.23
C GLU A 199 39.02 -20.01 27.59
N ILE A 200 38.92 -21.05 26.77
CA ILE A 200 38.11 -22.22 27.13
C ILE A 200 38.94 -23.00 28.15
N SER A 201 38.54 -22.97 29.43
CA SER A 201 39.19 -23.82 30.43
C SER A 201 39.15 -25.29 29.99
N GLU A 202 40.30 -25.96 30.07
CA GLU A 202 40.60 -27.36 29.71
C GLU A 202 39.70 -28.43 30.38
N LEU A 203 38.67 -28.02 31.14
CA LEU A 203 37.72 -28.91 31.81
C LEU A 203 36.84 -29.72 30.84
N PHE A 204 36.79 -29.35 29.55
CA PHE A 204 36.11 -30.16 28.52
C PHE A 204 36.97 -31.30 27.95
N GLU A 205 38.27 -31.37 28.23
CA GLU A 205 39.12 -32.48 27.76
C GLU A 205 39.03 -33.73 28.65
N ASN A 206 38.46 -33.63 29.85
CA ASN A 206 38.37 -34.74 30.82
C ASN A 206 37.01 -35.44 30.87
N ILE A 207 36.11 -35.18 29.92
CA ILE A 207 34.89 -35.97 29.75
C ILE A 207 35.20 -37.10 28.76
N LYS A 208 35.84 -38.16 29.25
CA LYS A 208 35.96 -39.46 28.57
C LYS A 208 35.13 -40.52 29.28
#